data_AF-A0A1Y4NBT9-F1
#
_entry.id   AF-A0A1Y4NBT9-F1
#
_cell.length_a   1.000
_cell.length_b   1.000
_cell.length_c   1.000
_cell.angle_alpha   90.00
_cell.angle_beta   90.00
_cell.angle_gamma   90.00
#
_symmetry.space_group_name_H-M   'P 1'
#
loop_
_entity.id
_entity.type
_entity.pdbx_description
1 polymer ?
#
loop_
_entity_poly.entity_id
_entity_poly.type
_entity_poly.pdbx_seq_one_letter_code
_entity_poly.pdbx_strand_id
1 'polypeptide(L)'
;MRYSNFDYIKYDAASKIKVSNRAKHINELISKIQMDLAQATLKKDYINHYVVKHGYVPLWVLVNTISFSRLSTFYKLMKQKERIEVSQHWDIMEQDLSSYIEVLAYFRNLCAHDDRIYNAKCKKLISNTPYHENLQIPKNDKNQYICGKNNIFSVLIISKILLPPEEFNTMFNKISGRLTSLSKN
;
A
#
# COMPACT_ATOMS: atom_id res chain seq x y z
N MET A 1 7.36 19.66 -3.38
CA MET A 1 7.24 18.46 -4.24
C MET A 1 6.94 18.93 -5.65
N ARG A 2 7.69 18.48 -6.67
CA ARG A 2 7.51 18.94 -8.07
C ARG A 2 6.66 17.95 -8.85
N TYR A 3 5.85 18.46 -9.78
CA TYR A 3 4.98 17.64 -10.62
C TYR A 3 5.75 16.66 -11.52
N SER A 4 6.97 17.05 -11.93
CA SER A 4 7.93 16.21 -12.66
C SER A 4 8.38 14.95 -11.92
N ASN A 5 8.07 14.82 -10.63
CA ASN A 5 8.39 13.65 -9.82
C ASN A 5 7.34 12.55 -9.97
N PHE A 6 6.23 12.82 -10.66
CA PHE A 6 5.17 11.84 -10.92
C PHE A 6 5.14 11.47 -12.40
N ASP A 7 4.53 10.32 -12.67
CA ASP A 7 4.29 9.84 -14.03
C ASP A 7 3.21 10.70 -14.69
N TYR A 8 3.60 11.77 -15.36
CA TYR A 8 2.69 12.63 -16.09
C TYR A 8 2.54 12.13 -17.53
N ILE A 9 1.29 12.00 -17.98
CA ILE A 9 1.02 11.54 -19.34
C ILE A 9 1.18 12.74 -20.29
N LYS A 10 2.07 12.61 -21.28
CA LYS A 10 2.17 13.60 -22.37
C LYS A 10 0.90 13.57 -23.22
N TYR A 11 0.43 14.74 -23.64
CA TYR A 11 -0.80 14.90 -24.42
C TYR A 11 -0.86 14.04 -25.70
N ASP A 12 0.28 13.78 -26.33
CA ASP A 12 0.36 13.04 -27.59
C ASP A 12 -0.03 11.55 -27.50
N ALA A 13 0.05 10.95 -26.31
CA ALA A 13 -0.13 9.50 -26.14
C ALA A 13 -1.48 9.11 -25.53
N ALA A 14 -2.30 10.06 -25.07
CA ALA A 14 -3.55 9.76 -24.36
C ALA A 14 -4.64 10.81 -24.59
N SER A 15 -5.90 10.40 -24.43
CA SER A 15 -7.03 11.31 -24.54
C SER A 15 -6.92 12.46 -23.52
N LYS A 16 -7.33 13.67 -23.95
CA LYS A 16 -7.34 14.90 -23.14
C LYS A 16 -7.99 14.69 -21.76
N ILE A 17 -9.04 13.88 -21.69
CA ILE A 17 -9.75 13.53 -20.46
C ILE A 17 -8.85 12.71 -19.51
N LYS A 18 -8.14 11.69 -20.01
CA LYS A 18 -7.24 10.87 -19.19
C LYS A 18 -6.08 11.69 -18.63
N VAL A 19 -5.50 12.57 -19.45
CA VAL A 19 -4.43 13.48 -19.02
C VAL A 19 -4.92 14.42 -17.91
N SER A 20 -6.07 15.07 -18.12
CA SER A 20 -6.66 15.98 -17.12
C SER A 20 -7.01 15.28 -15.81
N ASN A 21 -7.62 14.09 -15.86
CA ASN A 21 -7.96 13.32 -14.67
C ASN A 21 -6.71 12.90 -13.88
N ARG A 22 -5.65 12.47 -14.57
CA ARG A 22 -4.40 12.14 -13.89
C ARG A 22 -3.77 13.37 -13.25
N ALA A 23 -3.85 14.52 -13.91
CA ALA A 23 -3.35 15.77 -13.35
C ALA A 23 -4.11 16.22 -12.11
N LYS A 24 -5.44 16.08 -12.14
CA LYS A 24 -6.29 16.28 -10.97
C LYS A 24 -5.82 15.40 -9.79
N HIS A 25 -5.63 14.09 -10.00
CA HIS A 25 -5.20 13.19 -8.94
C HIS A 25 -3.80 13.52 -8.37
N ILE A 26 -2.85 13.93 -9.22
CA ILE A 26 -1.52 14.35 -8.76
C ILE A 26 -1.63 15.61 -7.91
N ASN A 27 -2.39 16.62 -8.35
CA ASN A 27 -2.59 17.84 -7.58
C ASN A 27 -3.30 17.59 -6.25
N GLU A 28 -4.34 16.76 -6.24
CA GLU A 28 -5.02 16.36 -5.00
C GLU A 28 -4.07 15.66 -4.01
N LEU A 29 -3.18 14.80 -4.50
CA LEU A 29 -2.18 14.14 -3.68
C LEU A 29 -1.20 15.17 -3.09
N ILE A 30 -0.66 16.06 -3.93
CA ILE A 30 0.29 17.09 -3.48
C ILE A 30 -0.34 17.97 -2.40
N SER A 31 -1.57 18.45 -2.60
CA SER A 31 -2.27 19.28 -1.62
C SER A 31 -2.49 18.54 -0.30
N LYS A 32 -2.90 17.27 -0.36
CA LYS A 32 -3.08 16.44 0.85
C LYS A 32 -1.76 16.22 1.61
N ILE A 33 -0.67 15.97 0.89
CA ILE A 33 0.66 15.80 1.49
C ILE A 33 1.15 17.11 2.12
N GLN A 34 0.93 18.25 1.47
CA GLN A 34 1.25 19.57 2.03
C GLN A 34 0.47 19.83 3.31
N MET A 35 -0.81 19.46 3.36
CA MET A 35 -1.63 19.58 4.57
C MET A 35 -1.11 18.69 5.71
N ASP A 36 -0.77 17.43 5.41
CA ASP A 36 -0.18 16.51 6.38
C ASP A 36 1.17 17.05 6.92
N LEU A 37 2.00 17.62 6.03
CA LEU A 37 3.26 18.26 6.39
C LEU A 37 3.06 19.48 7.28
N ALA A 38 2.15 20.38 6.93
CA ALA A 38 1.86 21.58 7.72
C ALA A 38 1.45 21.21 9.16
N GLN A 39 0.60 20.20 9.31
CA GLN A 39 0.21 19.68 10.62
C GLN A 39 1.37 19.01 11.36
N ALA A 40 2.23 18.28 10.64
CA ALA A 40 3.39 17.61 11.22
C ALA A 40 4.47 18.60 11.68
N THR A 41 4.71 19.70 10.96
CA THR A 41 5.67 20.74 11.34
C THR A 41 5.37 21.33 12.71
N LEU A 42 4.09 21.49 13.06
CA LEU A 42 3.67 22.00 14.37
C LEU A 42 3.79 20.98 15.50
N LYS A 43 3.78 19.68 15.18
CA LYS A 43 3.66 18.60 16.17
C LYS A 43 4.91 17.73 16.32
N LYS A 44 5.83 17.77 15.36
CA LYS A 44 6.97 16.85 15.27
C LYS A 44 8.26 17.62 15.05
N ASP A 45 9.12 17.63 16.07
CA ASP A 45 10.38 18.38 16.07
C ASP A 45 11.31 18.02 14.92
N TYR A 46 11.38 16.73 14.56
CA TYR A 46 12.22 16.30 13.44
C TYR A 46 11.75 16.86 12.10
N ILE A 47 10.44 17.01 11.89
CA ILE A 47 9.90 17.65 10.67
C ILE A 47 10.21 19.13 10.68
N ASN A 48 9.97 19.79 11.81
CA ASN A 48 10.28 21.20 11.98
C ASN A 48 11.77 21.48 11.70
N HIS A 49 12.67 20.63 12.19
CA HIS A 49 14.10 20.71 11.91
C HIS A 49 14.40 20.73 10.41
N TYR A 50 13.85 19.78 9.63
CA TYR A 50 14.08 19.74 8.19
C TYR A 50 13.47 20.95 7.46
N VAL A 51 12.26 21.36 7.84
CA VAL A 51 11.58 22.51 7.22
C VAL A 51 12.35 23.80 7.48
N VAL A 52 12.71 24.08 8.73
CA VAL A 52 13.34 25.35 9.13
C VAL A 52 14.82 25.39 8.72
N LYS A 53 15.57 24.30 8.94
CA LYS A 53 17.02 24.29 8.71
C LYS A 53 17.40 24.02 7.25
N HIS A 54 16.64 23.16 6.56
CA HIS A 54 16.98 22.71 5.21
C HIS A 54 16.05 23.26 4.12
N GLY A 55 14.89 23.84 4.48
CA GLY A 55 13.94 24.39 3.51
C GLY A 55 13.19 23.34 2.69
N TYR A 56 13.39 22.05 2.98
CA TYR A 56 12.67 20.94 2.36
C TYR A 56 12.64 19.71 3.27
N VAL A 57 11.68 18.81 3.02
CA VAL A 57 11.58 17.53 3.73
C VAL A 57 11.99 16.40 2.78
N PRO A 58 13.04 15.62 3.09
CA PRO A 58 13.41 14.45 2.30
C PRO A 58 12.28 13.42 2.21
N LEU A 59 12.22 12.64 1.13
CA LEU A 59 11.14 11.67 0.91
C LEU A 59 11.07 10.61 2.03
N TRP A 60 12.21 10.08 2.48
CA TRP A 60 12.27 9.10 3.56
C TRP A 60 11.79 9.65 4.92
N VAL A 61 11.82 10.97 5.12
CA VAL A 61 11.22 11.63 6.27
C VAL A 61 9.72 11.81 6.05
N LEU A 62 9.33 12.22 4.84
CA LEU A 62 7.94 12.46 4.44
C LEU A 62 7.05 11.22 4.56
N VAL A 63 7.57 10.04 4.19
CA VAL A 63 6.80 8.79 4.30
C VAL A 63 6.36 8.49 5.74
N ASN A 64 7.07 9.02 6.75
CA ASN A 64 6.72 8.89 8.17
C ASN A 64 5.64 9.87 8.64
N THR A 65 5.22 10.83 7.80
CA THR A 65 4.18 11.81 8.13
C THR A 65 2.87 11.56 7.43
N ILE A 66 2.90 10.98 6.23
CA ILE A 66 1.69 10.73 5.44
C ILE A 66 0.98 9.46 5.91
N SER A 67 -0.33 9.39 5.69
CA SER A 67 -1.09 8.16 5.97
C SER A 67 -0.74 7.05 4.99
N PHE A 68 -0.91 5.80 5.41
CA PHE A 68 -0.64 4.64 4.55
C PHE A 68 -1.51 4.62 3.27
N SER A 69 -2.76 5.10 3.34
CA SER A 69 -3.63 5.27 2.17
C SER A 69 -3.08 6.31 1.17
N ARG A 70 -2.46 7.39 1.67
CA ARG A 70 -1.78 8.36 0.82
C ARG A 70 -0.51 7.79 0.23
N LEU A 71 0.25 7.00 0.99
CA LEU A 71 1.41 6.27 0.47
C LEU A 71 1.03 5.33 -0.67
N SER A 72 -0.09 4.58 -0.54
CA SER A 72 -0.63 3.76 -1.63
C SER A 72 -0.93 4.58 -2.88
N THR A 73 -1.58 5.73 -2.72
CA THR A 73 -1.87 6.65 -3.84
C THR A 73 -0.60 7.23 -4.45
N PHE A 74 0.36 7.62 -3.60
CA PHE A 74 1.65 8.15 -4.00
C PHE A 74 2.41 7.14 -4.87
N TYR A 75 2.57 5.91 -4.39
CA TYR A 75 3.24 4.85 -5.13
C TYR A 75 2.62 4.61 -6.51
N LYS A 76 1.28 4.59 -6.61
CA LYS A 76 0.55 4.42 -7.87
C LYS A 76 0.76 5.56 -8.88
N LEU A 77 1.09 6.75 -8.40
CA LEU A 77 1.34 7.94 -9.23
C LEU A 77 2.83 8.17 -9.54
N MET A 78 3.76 7.51 -8.85
CA MET A 78 5.20 7.53 -9.15
C MET A 78 5.49 7.07 -10.57
N LYS A 79 6.67 7.40 -11.11
CA LYS A 79 7.10 6.94 -12.44
C LYS A 79 7.25 5.43 -12.46
N GLN A 80 6.89 4.80 -13.58
CA GLN A 80 7.01 3.34 -13.70
C GLN A 80 8.43 2.86 -13.40
N LYS A 81 9.46 3.55 -13.91
CA LYS A 81 10.86 3.22 -13.61
C LYS A 81 11.15 3.17 -12.11
N GLU A 82 10.72 4.18 -11.37
CA GLU A 82 10.92 4.27 -9.91
C GLU A 82 10.14 3.17 -9.19
N ARG A 83 8.93 2.82 -9.65
CA ARG A 83 8.16 1.71 -9.08
C ARG A 83 8.84 0.36 -9.30
N ILE A 84 9.45 0.14 -10.47
CA ILE A 84 10.23 -1.06 -10.76
C ILE A 84 11.44 -1.16 -9.83
N GLU A 85 12.19 -0.06 -9.67
CA GLU A 85 13.34 -0.01 -8.75
C GLU A 85 12.93 -0.35 -7.31
N VAL A 86 11.78 0.12 -6.85
CA VAL A 86 11.25 -0.22 -5.51
C VAL A 86 10.80 -1.68 -5.43
N SER A 87 10.11 -2.20 -6.45
CA SER A 87 9.57 -3.57 -6.43
C SER A 87 10.65 -4.65 -6.53
N GLN A 88 11.79 -4.32 -7.14
CA GLN A 88 12.97 -5.18 -7.18
C GLN A 88 13.50 -5.58 -5.81
N HIS A 89 13.26 -4.77 -4.77
CA HIS A 89 13.66 -5.12 -3.40
C HIS A 89 13.05 -6.45 -2.92
N TRP A 90 11.84 -6.78 -3.40
CA TRP A 90 11.14 -8.02 -3.08
C TRP A 90 11.11 -9.03 -4.22
N ASP A 91 11.82 -8.76 -5.32
CA ASP A 91 11.80 -9.56 -6.55
C ASP A 91 10.36 -9.80 -7.08
N ILE A 92 9.55 -8.74 -7.09
CA ILE A 92 8.17 -8.77 -7.61
C ILE A 92 7.94 -7.71 -8.67
N MET A 93 6.90 -7.93 -9.49
CA MET A 93 6.44 -6.95 -10.48
C MET A 93 5.90 -5.69 -9.80
N GLU A 94 6.10 -4.54 -10.45
CA GLU A 94 5.69 -3.25 -9.91
C GLU A 94 4.16 -3.12 -9.78
N GLN A 95 3.43 -3.81 -10.66
CA GLN A 95 1.97 -3.90 -10.64
C GLN A 95 1.46 -4.73 -9.46
N ASP A 96 2.18 -5.79 -9.10
CA ASP A 96 1.85 -6.63 -7.94
C ASP A 96 2.09 -5.86 -6.66
N LEU A 97 3.25 -5.21 -6.51
CA LEU A 97 3.53 -4.36 -5.35
C LEU A 97 2.48 -3.24 -5.20
N SER A 98 2.09 -2.59 -6.31
CA SER A 98 1.02 -1.58 -6.27
C SER A 98 -0.30 -2.17 -5.77
N SER A 99 -0.62 -3.40 -6.17
CA SER A 99 -1.84 -4.09 -5.74
C SER A 99 -1.76 -4.47 -4.27
N TYR A 100 -0.60 -4.92 -3.81
CA TYR A 100 -0.35 -5.32 -2.44
C TYR A 100 -0.49 -4.13 -1.48
N ILE A 101 0.14 -2.99 -1.80
CA ILE A 101 0.04 -1.78 -0.99
C ILE A 101 -1.41 -1.28 -0.92
N GLU A 102 -2.17 -1.36 -2.02
CA GLU A 102 -3.59 -0.95 -2.06
C GLU A 102 -4.47 -1.85 -1.16
N VAL A 103 -4.25 -3.17 -1.19
CA VAL A 103 -4.95 -4.13 -0.33
C VAL A 103 -4.59 -3.92 1.15
N LEU A 104 -3.30 -3.75 1.47
CA LEU A 104 -2.85 -3.47 2.83
C LEU A 104 -3.45 -2.16 3.36
N ALA A 105 -3.49 -1.12 2.53
CA ALA A 105 -4.09 0.16 2.90
C ALA A 105 -5.57 0.05 3.22
N TYR A 106 -6.32 -0.71 2.42
CA TYR A 106 -7.73 -0.97 2.65
C TYR A 106 -7.97 -1.66 4.00
N PHE A 107 -7.29 -2.78 4.28
CA PHE A 107 -7.49 -3.52 5.53
C PHE A 107 -7.01 -2.75 6.74
N ARG A 108 -5.85 -2.07 6.66
CA ARG A 108 -5.35 -1.22 7.74
C ARG A 108 -6.31 -0.07 8.05
N ASN A 109 -6.96 0.49 7.03
CA ASN A 109 -7.96 1.54 7.23
C ASN A 109 -9.23 1.02 7.90
N LEU A 110 -9.72 -0.16 7.52
CA LEU A 110 -10.86 -0.81 8.20
C LEU A 110 -10.57 -1.04 9.68
N CYS A 111 -9.39 -1.58 10.01
CA CYS A 111 -8.99 -1.78 11.40
C CYS A 111 -8.97 -0.47 12.21
N ALA A 112 -8.58 0.65 11.59
CA ALA A 112 -8.52 1.95 12.26
C ALA A 112 -9.90 2.60 12.48
N HIS A 113 -10.93 2.10 11.82
CA HIS A 113 -12.32 2.54 11.98
C HIS A 113 -13.18 1.53 12.75
N ASP A 114 -12.56 0.51 13.35
CA ASP A 114 -13.25 -0.58 14.06
C ASP A 114 -14.33 -1.29 13.20
N ASP A 115 -14.11 -1.33 11.88
CA ASP A 115 -15.02 -1.96 10.94
C ASP A 115 -14.86 -3.50 10.89
N ARG A 116 -15.88 -4.18 10.36
CA ARG A 116 -15.91 -5.64 10.24
C ARG A 116 -14.94 -6.15 9.17
N ILE A 117 -13.86 -6.82 9.60
CA ILE A 117 -12.78 -7.30 8.72
C ILE A 117 -13.10 -8.63 8.02
N TYR A 118 -13.77 -9.58 8.69
CA TYR A 118 -13.81 -10.98 8.24
C TYR A 118 -14.60 -11.22 6.93
N ASN A 119 -15.58 -10.37 6.63
CA ASN A 119 -16.33 -10.41 5.37
C ASN A 119 -15.95 -9.29 4.40
N ALA A 120 -14.95 -8.47 4.76
CA ALA A 120 -14.52 -7.37 3.92
C ALA A 120 -13.76 -7.87 2.69
N LYS A 121 -14.00 -7.19 1.55
CA LYS A 121 -13.35 -7.46 0.28
C LYS A 121 -12.85 -6.16 -0.32
N CYS A 122 -11.55 -6.08 -0.55
CA CYS A 122 -10.94 -5.00 -1.29
C CYS A 122 -11.43 -5.03 -2.75
N LYS A 123 -11.56 -3.86 -3.37
CA LYS A 123 -11.83 -3.76 -4.82
C LYS A 123 -10.68 -4.31 -5.66
N LYS A 124 -9.45 -4.19 -5.14
CA LYS A 124 -8.24 -4.67 -5.80
C LYS A 124 -8.00 -6.14 -5.46
N LEU A 125 -7.61 -6.90 -6.47
CA LEU A 125 -7.24 -8.31 -6.36
C LEU A 125 -5.73 -8.45 -6.47
N ILE A 126 -5.15 -9.37 -5.71
CA ILE A 126 -3.76 -9.79 -5.89
C ILE A 126 -3.62 -10.89 -6.94
N SER A 127 -2.51 -10.89 -7.66
CA SER A 127 -2.16 -11.92 -8.65
C SER A 127 -2.06 -13.32 -8.02
N ASN A 128 -2.10 -14.37 -8.84
CA ASN A 128 -1.85 -15.73 -8.36
C ASN A 128 -0.41 -15.80 -7.86
N THR A 129 -0.23 -16.34 -6.66
CA THR A 129 1.09 -16.55 -6.06
C THR A 129 1.26 -18.02 -5.72
N PRO A 130 2.50 -18.54 -5.66
CA PRO A 130 2.75 -19.94 -5.27
C PRO A 130 2.15 -20.30 -3.91
N TYR A 131 2.00 -19.31 -3.01
CA TYR A 131 1.38 -19.50 -1.71
C TYR A 131 -0.09 -19.92 -1.78
N HIS A 132 -0.83 -19.53 -2.83
CA HIS A 132 -2.21 -19.99 -2.99
C HIS A 132 -2.28 -21.50 -3.22
N GLU A 133 -1.31 -22.04 -3.97
CA GLU A 133 -1.19 -23.47 -4.26
C GLU A 133 -0.68 -24.23 -3.03
N ASN A 134 0.36 -23.72 -2.37
CA ASN A 134 0.93 -24.32 -1.16
C ASN A 134 -0.08 -24.40 0.00
N LEU A 135 -0.99 -23.42 0.10
CA LEU A 135 -2.06 -23.41 1.09
C LEU A 135 -3.29 -24.25 0.67
N GLN A 136 -3.24 -24.89 -0.51
CA GLN A 136 -4.31 -25.73 -1.05
C GLN A 136 -5.66 -25.01 -1.09
N ILE A 137 -5.65 -23.71 -1.44
CA ILE A 137 -6.87 -22.90 -1.46
C ILE A 137 -7.80 -23.42 -2.56
N PRO A 138 -9.07 -23.74 -2.27
CA PRO A 138 -10.01 -24.23 -3.27
C PRO A 138 -10.26 -23.16 -4.34
N LYS A 139 -10.42 -23.63 -5.58
CA LYS A 139 -10.76 -22.81 -6.74
C LYS A 139 -12.25 -22.96 -7.07
N ASN A 140 -12.85 -21.90 -7.59
CA ASN A 140 -14.20 -21.94 -8.13
C ASN A 140 -14.23 -22.57 -9.53
N ASP A 141 -15.43 -22.72 -10.09
CA ASP A 141 -15.66 -23.27 -11.44
C ASP A 141 -14.94 -22.50 -12.56
N LYS A 142 -14.52 -21.26 -12.29
CA LYS A 142 -13.75 -20.40 -13.21
C LYS A 142 -12.23 -20.50 -12.98
N ASN A 143 -11.77 -21.52 -12.25
CA ASN A 143 -10.38 -21.75 -11.89
C ASN A 143 -9.72 -20.59 -11.11
N GLN A 144 -10.50 -19.82 -10.35
CA GLN A 144 -10.01 -18.73 -9.50
C GLN A 144 -10.06 -19.13 -8.03
N TYR A 145 -9.01 -18.78 -7.28
CA TYR A 145 -8.97 -19.01 -5.83
C TYR A 145 -10.13 -18.29 -5.12
N ILE A 146 -10.86 -19.03 -4.28
CA ILE A 146 -12.06 -18.53 -3.58
C ILE A 146 -11.65 -17.54 -2.47
N CYS A 147 -10.49 -17.72 -1.86
CA CYS A 147 -9.93 -16.82 -0.84
C CYS A 147 -8.48 -16.43 -1.14
N GLY A 148 -7.91 -15.52 -0.34
CA GLY A 148 -6.52 -15.07 -0.52
C GLY A 148 -6.33 -13.98 -1.58
N LYS A 149 -7.40 -13.53 -2.24
CA LYS A 149 -7.32 -12.57 -3.36
C LYS A 149 -7.52 -11.10 -3.00
N ASN A 150 -8.53 -10.83 -2.19
CA ASN A 150 -8.90 -9.48 -1.79
C ASN A 150 -9.53 -9.43 -0.40
N ASN A 151 -9.49 -10.54 0.33
CA ASN A 151 -10.02 -10.68 1.68
C ASN A 151 -8.89 -10.65 2.70
N ILE A 152 -9.19 -10.80 3.99
CA ILE A 152 -8.18 -10.75 5.05
C ILE A 152 -7.04 -11.77 4.85
N PHE A 153 -7.30 -12.92 4.21
CA PHE A 153 -6.25 -13.91 3.91
C PHE A 153 -5.23 -13.39 2.87
N SER A 154 -5.62 -12.46 2.00
CA SER A 154 -4.67 -11.79 1.10
C SER A 154 -3.63 -11.00 1.89
N VAL A 155 -3.98 -10.43 3.05
CA VAL A 155 -3.03 -9.74 3.93
C VAL A 155 -1.96 -10.70 4.45
N LEU A 156 -2.32 -11.94 4.80
CA LEU A 156 -1.35 -12.95 5.24
C LEU A 156 -0.40 -13.34 4.11
N ILE A 157 -0.93 -13.56 2.90
CA ILE A 157 -0.11 -13.89 1.72
C ILE A 157 0.84 -12.73 1.39
N ILE A 158 0.33 -11.50 1.36
CA ILE A 158 1.15 -10.30 1.12
C ILE A 158 2.21 -10.14 2.20
N SER A 159 1.86 -10.34 3.47
CA SER A 159 2.82 -10.26 4.57
C SER A 159 3.91 -11.32 4.46
N LYS A 160 3.59 -12.53 3.98
CA LYS A 160 4.60 -13.57 3.73
C LYS A 160 5.59 -13.19 2.63
N ILE A 161 5.14 -12.41 1.65
CA ILE A 161 5.97 -11.94 0.53
C ILE A 161 6.83 -10.74 0.96
N LEU A 162 6.24 -9.78 1.67
CA LEU A 162 6.87 -8.48 1.93
C LEU A 162 7.71 -8.43 3.21
N LEU A 163 7.39 -9.25 4.22
CA LEU A 163 8.08 -9.21 5.51
C LEU A 163 9.28 -10.16 5.54
N PRO A 164 10.35 -9.81 6.27
CA PRO A 164 11.40 -10.74 6.62
C PRO A 164 10.84 -11.99 7.33
N PRO A 165 11.47 -13.17 7.16
CA PRO A 165 10.98 -14.42 7.75
C PRO A 165 10.74 -14.34 9.27
N GLU A 166 11.66 -13.70 10.00
CA GLU A 166 11.59 -13.45 11.45
C GLU A 166 10.31 -12.70 11.86
N GLU A 167 10.01 -11.59 11.16
CA GLU A 167 8.85 -10.74 11.44
C GLU A 167 7.55 -11.47 11.08
N PHE A 168 7.53 -12.16 9.95
CA PHE A 168 6.38 -12.95 9.54
C PHE A 168 6.09 -14.05 10.56
N ASN A 169 7.10 -14.81 10.98
CA ASN A 169 6.94 -15.89 11.96
C ASN A 169 6.44 -15.34 13.30
N THR A 170 6.95 -14.18 13.73
CA THR A 170 6.48 -13.49 14.94
C THR A 170 5.00 -13.12 14.83
N MET A 171 4.59 -12.53 13.71
CA MET A 171 3.18 -12.19 13.46
C MET A 171 2.31 -13.45 13.46
N PHE A 172 2.73 -14.49 12.74
CA PHE A 172 2.01 -15.75 12.62
C PHE A 172 1.82 -16.42 13.99
N ASN A 173 2.87 -16.52 14.79
CA ASN A 173 2.81 -17.12 16.13
C ASN A 173 1.86 -16.35 17.05
N LYS A 174 1.83 -15.02 16.98
CA LYS A 174 0.87 -14.21 17.75
C LYS A 174 -0.58 -14.48 17.34
N ILE A 175 -0.84 -14.55 16.04
CA ILE A 175 -2.19 -14.86 15.52
C ILE A 175 -2.60 -16.27 15.95
N SER A 176 -1.75 -17.27 15.72
CA SER A 176 -1.99 -18.66 16.08
C SER A 176 -2.25 -18.83 17.58
N GLY A 177 -1.42 -18.21 18.42
CA GLY A 177 -1.61 -18.24 19.88
C GLY A 177 -2.96 -17.64 20.32
N ARG A 178 -3.40 -16.55 19.69
CA ARG A 178 -4.72 -15.96 19.96
C ARG A 178 -5.86 -16.87 19.50
N LEU A 179 -5.74 -17.48 18.31
CA LEU A 179 -6.73 -18.44 17.83
C LEU A 179 -6.86 -19.65 18.77
N THR A 180 -5.74 -20.22 19.23
CA THR A 180 -5.74 -21.33 20.19
C THR A 180 -6.34 -20.92 21.55
N SER A 181 -6.13 -19.68 21.99
CA SER A 181 -6.75 -19.20 23.24
C SER A 181 -8.28 -19.06 23.11
N LEU A 182 -8.76 -18.64 21.94
CA LEU A 182 -10.18 -18.46 21.67
C LEU A 182 -10.90 -19.80 21.44
N SER A 183 -10.22 -20.83 20.95
CA SER A 183 -10.80 -22.16 20.73
C SER A 183 -10.95 -22.98 22.01
N LYS A 184 -10.34 -22.55 23.12
CA LYS A 184 -10.42 -23.23 24.42
C LYS A 184 -11.55 -22.68 25.31
N ASN A 185 -12.16 -21.57 24.91
CA ASN A 185 -13.40 -21.04 25.48
C ASN A 185 -14.60 -21.50 24.65
#